data_AF-A0A849QCI5-F1
#
_entry.id   AF-A0A849QCI5-F1
#
_cell.length_a   1.000
_cell.length_b   1.000
_cell.length_c   1.000
_cell.angle_alpha   90.00
_cell.angle_beta   90.00
_cell.angle_gamma   90.00
#
_symmetry.space_group_name_H-M   'P 1'
#
loop_
_entity.id
_entity.type
_entity.pdbx_description
1 polymer ?
#
loop_
_entity_poly.entity_id
_entity_poly.type
_entity_poly.pdbx_seq_one_letter_code
_entity_poly.pdbx_strand_id
1 'polypeptide(L)'
;MSKSTEMEPRATPSVLGLVSDVLKNRLEAFLNDSRKRKNTVMLSSNGLANRIIIERWGIRPSQRKQYSTLFSDVRRHCRKYFRHLAAGRRFCWKSSSGSYTMGVFKFDEVRGNLILRFVMPQKGEEWIVPTTQEP
;
A
#
# COMPACT_ATOMS: atom_id res chain seq x y z
N MET A 1 -16.22 30.83 -21.38
CA MET A 1 -15.09 30.26 -20.61
C MET A 1 -14.79 28.88 -21.17
N SER A 2 -13.76 28.80 -22.00
CA SER A 2 -13.28 27.57 -22.62
C SER A 2 -12.80 26.63 -21.51
N LYS A 3 -13.52 25.52 -21.29
CA LYS A 3 -12.95 24.40 -20.52
C LYS A 3 -11.77 23.89 -21.34
N SER A 4 -10.56 24.23 -20.91
CA SER A 4 -9.37 23.49 -21.32
C SER A 4 -9.67 22.02 -21.06
N THR A 5 -9.79 21.22 -22.12
CA THR A 5 -9.92 19.78 -22.02
C THR A 5 -8.57 19.23 -21.56
N GLU A 6 -8.21 19.48 -20.30
CA GLU A 6 -7.04 18.85 -19.71
C GLU A 6 -7.30 17.35 -19.70
N MET A 7 -6.59 16.66 -20.58
CA MET A 7 -6.70 15.21 -20.72
C MET A 7 -6.42 14.56 -19.37
N GLU A 8 -7.31 13.67 -18.93
CA GLU A 8 -7.11 12.92 -17.70
C GLU A 8 -5.75 12.19 -17.76
N PRO A 9 -4.86 12.38 -16.76
CA PRO A 9 -3.58 11.72 -16.78
C PRO A 9 -3.74 10.21 -16.68
N ARG A 10 -2.87 9.49 -17.39
CA ARG A 10 -2.90 8.02 -17.43
C ARG A 10 -1.87 7.42 -16.48
N ALA A 11 -2.23 6.31 -15.84
CA ALA A 11 -1.30 5.53 -15.03
C ALA A 11 -0.35 4.74 -15.93
N THR A 12 0.83 5.30 -16.22
CA THR A 12 1.88 4.62 -17.00
C THR A 12 2.49 3.46 -16.21
N PRO A 13 3.09 2.45 -16.88
CA PRO A 13 3.79 1.36 -16.20
C PRO A 13 4.87 1.83 -15.21
N SER A 14 5.57 2.93 -15.54
CA SER A 14 6.56 3.54 -14.66
C SER A 14 5.95 4.08 -13.36
N VAL A 15 4.73 4.63 -13.40
CA VAL A 15 4.03 5.05 -12.18
C VAL A 15 3.51 3.85 -11.39
N LEU A 16 3.06 2.80 -12.07
CA LEU A 16 2.61 1.58 -11.41
C LEU A 16 3.77 0.85 -10.70
N GLY A 17 4.99 0.95 -11.23
CA GLY A 17 6.21 0.44 -10.58
C GLY A 17 6.47 1.05 -9.19
N LEU A 18 5.99 2.27 -8.94
CA LEU A 18 6.18 2.95 -7.65
C LEU A 18 5.37 2.35 -6.50
N VAL A 19 4.40 1.49 -6.79
CA VAL A 19 3.52 0.93 -5.75
C VAL A 19 4.33 0.23 -4.66
N SER A 20 5.39 -0.46 -5.05
CA SER A 20 6.35 -1.09 -4.14
C SER A 20 7.09 -0.06 -3.29
N ASP A 21 7.59 1.01 -3.91
CA ASP A 21 8.44 2.00 -3.21
C ASP A 21 7.61 2.90 -2.28
N VAL A 22 6.43 3.33 -2.70
CA VAL A 22 5.51 4.09 -1.84
C VAL A 22 5.05 3.23 -0.65
N LEU A 23 4.86 1.91 -0.85
CA LEU A 23 4.58 1.00 0.25
C LEU A 23 5.78 0.92 1.22
N LYS A 24 7.00 0.65 0.72
CA LYS A 24 8.21 0.56 1.54
C LYS A 24 8.46 1.83 2.32
N ASN A 25 8.42 3.00 1.67
CA ASN A 25 8.60 4.30 2.32
C ASN A 25 7.59 4.51 3.46
N ARG A 26 6.34 4.07 3.26
CA ARG A 26 5.30 4.16 4.29
C ARG A 26 5.54 3.21 5.46
N LEU A 27 6.03 2.01 5.19
CA LEU A 27 6.41 1.05 6.23
C LEU A 27 7.63 1.55 6.99
N GLU A 28 8.67 2.02 6.30
CA GLU A 28 9.87 2.62 6.92
C GLU A 28 9.53 3.83 7.77
N ALA A 29 8.68 4.75 7.28
CA ALA A 29 8.22 5.89 8.08
C ALA A 29 7.44 5.45 9.33
N PHE A 30 6.71 4.32 9.28
CA PHE A 30 6.06 3.75 10.46
C PHE A 30 7.08 3.15 11.44
N LEU A 31 8.10 2.46 10.92
CA LEU A 31 9.16 1.84 11.70
C LEU A 31 10.04 2.86 12.44
N ASN A 32 10.30 3.99 11.79
CA ASN A 32 11.13 5.07 12.34
C ASN A 32 10.36 6.01 13.28
N ASP A 33 9.04 5.89 13.39
CA ASP A 33 8.22 6.70 14.29
C ASP A 33 8.30 6.15 15.72
N SER A 34 9.30 6.61 16.48
CA SER A 34 9.62 6.19 17.85
C SER A 34 8.47 6.33 18.85
N ARG A 35 7.42 7.09 18.51
CA ARG A 35 6.20 7.25 19.31
C ARG A 35 5.25 6.06 19.20
N LYS A 36 5.41 5.21 18.19
CA LYS A 36 4.52 4.06 17.95
C LYS A 36 5.12 2.78 18.53
N ARG A 37 4.60 2.37 19.69
CA ARG A 37 4.91 1.07 20.34
C ARG A 37 4.27 -0.16 19.66
N LYS A 38 3.64 -0.01 18.48
CA LYS A 38 2.86 -1.09 17.88
C LYS A 38 3.69 -1.84 16.85
N ASN A 39 3.83 -3.15 17.04
CA ASN A 39 4.51 -4.06 16.11
C ASN A 39 3.71 -4.34 14.84
N THR A 40 2.56 -3.70 14.66
CA THR A 40 1.66 -3.95 13.54
C THR A 40 1.21 -2.65 12.88
N VAL A 41 1.19 -2.63 11.55
CA VAL A 41 0.64 -1.52 10.75
C VAL A 41 -0.42 -2.05 9.79
N MET A 42 -1.57 -1.36 9.72
CA MET A 42 -2.63 -1.69 8.77
C MET A 42 -2.57 -0.72 7.60
N LEU A 43 -2.52 -1.27 6.39
CA LEU A 43 -2.52 -0.47 5.16
C LEU A 43 -3.62 -0.99 4.24
N SER A 44 -4.28 -0.07 3.54
CA SER A 44 -5.32 -0.41 2.57
C SER A 44 -4.86 -0.12 1.15
N SER A 45 -5.30 -0.95 0.20
CA SER A 45 -4.96 -0.79 -1.22
C SER A 45 -5.45 0.54 -1.77
N ASN A 46 -6.63 1.01 -1.35
CA ASN A 46 -7.13 2.33 -1.76
C ASN A 46 -6.36 3.46 -1.09
N GLY A 47 -5.93 3.29 0.16
CA GLY A 47 -5.09 4.27 0.85
C GLY A 47 -3.75 4.45 0.16
N LEU A 48 -3.13 3.35 -0.29
CA LEU A 48 -1.90 3.40 -1.09
C LEU A 48 -2.13 4.04 -2.46
N ALA A 49 -3.20 3.65 -3.16
CA ALA A 49 -3.54 4.23 -4.45
C ALA A 49 -3.77 5.75 -4.37
N ASN A 50 -4.53 6.21 -3.38
CA ASN A 50 -4.76 7.64 -3.17
C ASN A 50 -3.45 8.39 -2.91
N ARG A 51 -2.52 7.77 -2.17
CA ARG A 51 -1.20 8.37 -1.90
C ARG A 51 -0.40 8.55 -3.18
N ILE A 52 -0.31 7.51 -4.01
CA ILE A 52 0.36 7.57 -5.32
C ILE A 52 -0.27 8.67 -6.19
N ILE A 53 -1.60 8.76 -6.22
CA ILE A 53 -2.31 9.73 -7.04
C ILE A 53 -1.97 11.17 -6.62
N ILE A 54 -1.98 11.44 -5.31
CA ILE A 54 -1.62 12.75 -4.77
C ILE A 54 -0.14 13.06 -5.03
N GLU A 55 0.77 12.12 -4.77
CA GLU A 55 2.22 12.35 -4.91
C GLU A 55 2.65 12.56 -6.37
N ARG A 56 1.97 11.93 -7.33
CA ARG A 56 2.36 12.01 -8.75
C ARG A 56 1.62 13.08 -9.54
N TRP A 57 0.37 13.38 -9.20
CA TRP A 57 -0.45 14.32 -9.96
C TRP A 57 -1.04 15.46 -9.12
N GLY A 58 -0.86 15.46 -7.79
CA GLY A 58 -1.47 16.45 -6.90
C GLY A 58 -2.99 16.29 -6.76
N ILE A 59 -3.57 15.23 -7.31
CA ILE A 59 -5.02 15.03 -7.39
C ILE A 59 -5.54 14.44 -6.07
N ARG A 60 -6.49 15.14 -5.46
CA ARG A 60 -7.09 14.74 -4.17
C ARG A 60 -8.20 13.69 -4.37
N PRO A 61 -8.47 12.83 -3.37
CA PRO A 61 -9.57 11.86 -3.43
C PRO A 61 -10.94 12.49 -3.66
N SER A 62 -11.15 13.75 -3.25
CA SER A 62 -12.37 14.51 -3.53
C SER A 62 -12.60 14.73 -5.03
N GLN A 63 -11.55 14.76 -5.84
CA GLN A 63 -11.60 14.93 -7.29
C GLN A 63 -11.80 13.59 -8.03
N ARG A 64 -12.06 12.49 -7.33
CA ARG A 64 -12.23 11.15 -7.93
C ARG A 64 -13.28 11.10 -9.04
N LYS A 65 -14.36 11.87 -8.95
CA LYS A 65 -15.40 11.90 -10.00
C LYS A 65 -14.87 12.48 -11.31
N GLN A 66 -13.96 13.45 -11.23
CA GLN A 66 -13.33 14.09 -12.38
C GLN A 66 -12.24 13.21 -13.02
N TYR A 67 -11.51 12.44 -12.21
CA TYR A 67 -10.41 11.58 -12.66
C TYR A 67 -10.74 10.09 -12.46
N SER A 68 -11.93 9.66 -12.90
CA SER A 68 -12.45 8.34 -12.55
C SER A 68 -11.63 7.18 -13.12
N THR A 69 -10.99 7.37 -14.29
CA THR A 69 -10.18 6.35 -14.97
C THR A 69 -8.88 6.14 -14.23
N LEU A 70 -8.16 7.23 -13.92
CA LEU A 70 -6.90 7.22 -13.16
C LEU A 70 -7.09 6.53 -11.82
N PHE A 71 -8.12 6.93 -11.06
CA PHE A 71 -8.41 6.31 -9.77
C PHE A 71 -8.72 4.82 -9.90
N SER A 72 -9.44 4.42 -10.96
CA SER A 72 -9.77 3.03 -11.20
C SER A 72 -8.55 2.18 -11.54
N ASP A 73 -7.65 2.71 -12.38
CA ASP A 73 -6.44 2.03 -12.83
C ASP A 73 -5.43 1.84 -11.70
N VAL A 74 -5.09 2.92 -10.99
CA VAL A 74 -4.13 2.85 -9.88
C VAL A 74 -4.67 1.92 -8.79
N ARG A 75 -5.96 2.01 -8.44
CA ARG A 75 -6.55 1.12 -7.44
C ARG A 75 -6.56 -0.33 -7.89
N ARG A 76 -6.85 -0.61 -9.17
CA ARG A 76 -6.79 -1.97 -9.73
C ARG A 76 -5.39 -2.54 -9.60
N HIS A 77 -4.36 -1.76 -9.88
CA HIS A 77 -2.97 -2.19 -9.73
C HIS A 77 -2.59 -2.41 -8.26
N CYS A 78 -2.90 -1.47 -7.36
CA CYS A 78 -2.63 -1.63 -5.93
C CYS A 78 -3.33 -2.86 -5.34
N ARG A 79 -4.57 -3.18 -5.76
CA ARG A 79 -5.27 -4.40 -5.35
C ARG A 79 -4.54 -5.66 -5.82
N LYS A 80 -4.10 -5.69 -7.09
CA LYS A 80 -3.32 -6.83 -7.62
C LYS A 80 -2.03 -7.03 -6.82
N TYR A 81 -1.33 -5.94 -6.52
CA TYR A 81 -0.12 -5.96 -5.70
C TYR A 81 -0.40 -6.46 -4.28
N PHE A 82 -1.45 -5.94 -3.62
CA PHE A 82 -1.83 -6.37 -2.27
C PHE A 82 -2.22 -7.85 -2.21
N ARG A 83 -2.90 -8.38 -3.23
CA ARG A 83 -3.20 -9.83 -3.31
C ARG A 83 -1.92 -10.66 -3.39
N HIS A 84 -0.94 -10.20 -4.17
CA HIS A 84 0.37 -10.87 -4.24
C HIS A 84 1.08 -10.87 -2.88
N LEU A 85 1.07 -9.74 -2.17
CA LEU A 85 1.63 -9.65 -0.82
C LEU A 85 0.92 -10.57 0.18
N ALA A 86 -0.43 -10.60 0.15
CA ALA A 86 -1.21 -11.46 1.03
C ALA A 86 -0.96 -12.95 0.77
N ALA A 87 -0.83 -13.34 -0.51
CA ALA A 87 -0.51 -14.71 -0.89
C ALA A 87 0.90 -15.13 -0.42
N GLY A 88 1.87 -14.21 -0.50
CA GLY A 88 3.24 -14.46 -0.05
C GLY A 88 3.39 -14.60 1.46
N ARG A 89 2.46 -14.07 2.26
CA ARG A 89 2.45 -14.03 3.75
C ARG A 89 3.68 -13.39 4.41
N ARG A 90 4.73 -13.11 3.64
CA ARG A 90 5.98 -12.49 4.07
C ARG A 90 6.38 -11.43 3.05
N PHE A 91 6.83 -10.29 3.56
CA PHE A 91 7.33 -9.19 2.77
C PHE A 91 8.71 -8.78 3.28
N CYS A 92 9.69 -8.81 2.39
CA CYS A 92 11.09 -8.53 2.70
C CYS A 92 11.63 -7.49 1.73
N TRP A 93 12.41 -6.53 2.23
CA TRP A 93 13.16 -5.62 1.37
C TRP A 93 14.45 -5.17 2.07
N LYS A 94 15.42 -4.75 1.26
CA LYS A 94 16.66 -4.11 1.73
C LYS A 94 16.58 -2.62 1.43
N SER A 95 16.96 -1.82 2.41
CA SER A 95 17.12 -0.37 2.32
C SER A 95 18.53 0.01 2.77
N SER A 96 18.92 1.27 2.59
CA SER A 96 20.20 1.79 3.09
C SER A 96 20.31 1.69 4.63
N SER A 97 19.17 1.69 5.32
CA SER A 97 19.05 1.55 6.77
C SER A 97 19.08 0.09 7.26
N GLY A 98 19.02 -0.91 6.37
CA GLY A 98 19.08 -2.33 6.75
C GLY A 98 18.09 -3.22 6.00
N SER A 99 18.00 -4.48 6.44
CA SER A 99 17.06 -5.47 5.90
C SER A 99 15.81 -5.52 6.75
N TYR A 100 14.65 -5.32 6.13
CA TYR A 100 13.35 -5.38 6.78
C TYR A 100 12.62 -6.66 6.39
N THR A 101 11.99 -7.30 7.36
CA THR A 101 11.12 -8.47 7.14
C THR A 101 9.84 -8.30 7.94
N MET A 102 8.70 -8.53 7.29
CA MET A 102 7.37 -8.39 7.87
C MET A 102 6.46 -9.54 7.44
N GLY A 103 5.53 -9.90 8.31
CA GLY A 103 4.45 -10.84 8.05
C GLY A 103 3.27 -10.09 7.50
N VAL A 104 2.61 -10.64 6.49
CA VAL A 104 1.49 -10.00 5.80
C VAL A 104 0.26 -10.86 5.97
N PHE A 105 -0.77 -10.27 6.56
CA PHE A 105 -2.06 -10.94 6.80
C PHE A 105 -3.18 -10.12 6.19
N LYS A 106 -4.14 -10.79 5.54
CA LYS A 106 -5.40 -10.16 5.17
C LYS A 106 -6.15 -9.83 6.46
N PHE A 107 -6.45 -8.55 6.65
CA PHE A 107 -7.26 -8.09 7.78
C PHE A 107 -8.73 -8.03 7.39
N ASP A 108 -9.03 -7.35 6.28
CA ASP A 108 -10.41 -7.15 5.82
C ASP A 108 -10.43 -6.81 4.31
N GLU A 109 -11.61 -6.92 3.69
CA GLU A 109 -11.86 -6.49 2.32
C GLU A 109 -13.25 -5.85 2.18
N VAL A 110 -13.29 -4.51 2.11
CA VAL A 110 -14.55 -3.76 2.03
C VAL A 110 -14.73 -3.17 0.64
N ARG A 111 -15.74 -3.63 -0.11
CA ARG A 111 -16.05 -3.15 -1.48
C ARG A 111 -14.81 -3.16 -2.40
N GLY A 112 -14.02 -4.22 -2.31
CA GLY A 112 -12.77 -4.42 -3.04
C GLY A 112 -11.56 -3.64 -2.50
N ASN A 113 -11.68 -2.87 -1.42
CA ASN A 113 -10.54 -2.28 -0.74
C ASN A 113 -9.88 -3.34 0.16
N LEU A 114 -8.74 -3.88 -0.27
CA LEU A 114 -8.02 -4.89 0.51
C LEU A 114 -7.20 -4.20 1.60
N ILE A 115 -7.42 -4.61 2.85
CA ILE A 115 -6.69 -4.10 4.02
C ILE A 115 -5.79 -5.22 4.52
N LEU A 116 -4.49 -4.93 4.56
CA LEU A 116 -3.47 -5.85 5.04
C LEU A 116 -2.91 -5.35 6.36
N ARG A 117 -2.69 -6.29 7.27
CA ARG A 117 -1.92 -6.11 8.49
C ARG A 117 -0.50 -6.58 8.23
N PHE A 118 0.45 -5.67 8.39
CA PHE A 118 1.88 -5.95 8.37
C PHE A 118 2.35 -6.07 9.81
N VAL A 119 2.98 -7.19 10.16
CA VAL A 119 3.46 -7.51 11.51
C VAL A 119 4.98 -7.55 11.47
N MET A 120 5.62 -6.86 12.40
CA MET A 120 7.06 -6.92 12.60
C MET A 120 7.42 -8.11 13.51
N PRO A 121 8.55 -8.78 13.25
CA PRO A 121 9.12 -9.70 14.22
C PRO A 121 9.59 -8.89 15.44
N GLN A 122 9.33 -9.40 16.65
CA GLN A 122 9.97 -8.85 17.84
C GLN A 122 11.46 -9.19 17.82
N LYS A 123 12.28 -8.28 18.36
CA LYS A 123 13.74 -8.46 18.39
C LYS A 123 14.07 -9.71 19.22
N GLY A 124 14.49 -10.80 18.55
CA GLY A 124 14.85 -12.08 19.18
C GLY A 124 13.87 -13.23 18.95
N GLU A 125 12.75 -13.04 18.25
CA GLU A 125 11.81 -14.12 17.92
C GLU A 125 11.95 -14.57 16.45
N GLU A 126 12.16 -15.87 16.24
CA GLU A 126 11.97 -16.51 14.94
C GLU A 126 10.49 -16.48 14.55
N TRP A 127 10.23 -16.42 13.24
CA TRP A 127 8.89 -16.31 12.67
C TRP A 127 7.98 -17.48 13.06
N ILE A 128 7.11 -17.29 14.05
CA ILE A 128 5.92 -18.13 14.21
C ILE A 128 4.80 -17.48 13.42
N VAL A 129 4.51 -18.02 12.23
CA VAL A 129 3.35 -17.60 11.45
C VAL A 129 2.11 -17.96 12.28
N PRO A 130 1.27 -16.99 12.73
CA PRO A 130 0.03 -17.32 13.40
C PRO A 130 -0.83 -18.06 12.39
N THR A 131 -1.01 -19.37 12.60
CA THR A 131 -2.02 -20.17 11.91
C THR A 131 -3.36 -19.60 12.35
N THR A 132 -3.88 -18.61 11.60
CA THR A 132 -5.22 -18.12 11.89
C THR A 132 -6.17 -19.24 11.48
N GLN A 133 -6.64 -20.01 12.47
CA GLN A 133 -7.85 -20.81 12.33
C GLN A 133 -9.00 -19.83 12.09
N GLU A 134 -9.65 -19.95 10.94
CA GLU A 134 -10.94 -19.32 10.69
C GLU A 134 -11.98 -19.95 11.64
N PRO A 135 -12.86 -19.16 12.29
CA PRO A 135 -14.06 -19.70 12.92
C PRO A 135 -15.08 -20.19 11.89
#